data_AF-A0A660UQH4-F1
#
_entry.id   AF-A0A660UQH4-F1
#
_cell.length_a   1.000
_cell.length_b   1.000
_cell.length_c   1.000
_cell.angle_alpha   90.00
_cell.angle_beta   90.00
_cell.angle_gamma   90.00
#
_symmetry.space_group_name_H-M   'P 1'
#
loop_
_entity.id
_entity.type
_entity.pdbx_description
1 polymer ?
#
loop_
_entity_poly.entity_id
_entity_poly.type
_entity_poly.pdbx_seq_one_letter_code
_entity_poly.pdbx_strand_id
1 'polypeptide(L)'
;MAANGVEKASGPAKSFMTVGPTLHYSHKNVIRCWWLAVGVYVVTCLFWSQILTGTALELGSPAGVMAGGAGALGRFVLSPISIYEYPWQIPVLGFLMGVLAVGPLLVSQLMRFRYSLPMILAVVLICRLHLFGAFLLVSCIAVACRPLRFRSRFISVVLCMAPQLIYWAIFGSAKGADPIKWGFSFAPWISAWLTGLAIAGVVLGIGHYTRYKPGLVFSATGIVLAAAVFVFMGKIGFSELDYQLYIVKNNPEEVAEFHDHSMTEVIDNAIADPSTQSYLKGLFYPTEPILLRKDLKTEIQKELDDDRWPNWLVDILPKEFRYQDKRQWLSRQYDLFINKWPNSKRMPIALYYKAMLEEYKPDTRLFGRSPKEILHFYSDHPHHETRAIWFKLYDRFPDSLESLEARRRLAVHVAGQGAFN
;
A
#
# COMPACT_ATOMS: atom_id res chain seq x y z
N MET A 1 65.83 -8.25 44.12
CA MET A 1 64.58 -8.14 44.90
C MET A 1 63.90 -6.85 44.48
N ALA A 2 63.03 -6.89 43.48
CA ALA A 2 61.59 -7.18 43.59
C ALA A 2 60.78 -5.94 44.05
N ALA A 3 60.10 -5.36 43.04
CA ALA A 3 58.76 -4.75 43.04
C ALA A 3 58.40 -3.63 44.05
N ASN A 4 57.92 -2.50 43.52
CA ASN A 4 56.48 -2.25 43.46
C ASN A 4 56.16 -0.95 42.72
N GLY A 5 55.79 -1.08 41.45
CA GLY A 5 54.97 -0.11 40.76
C GLY A 5 53.54 -0.20 41.30
N VAL A 6 52.99 0.92 41.73
CA VAL A 6 51.55 1.03 41.98
C VAL A 6 50.93 1.60 40.71
N GLU A 7 50.49 0.70 39.83
CA GLU A 7 49.56 1.05 38.76
C GLU A 7 48.30 1.65 39.38
N LYS A 8 47.98 2.89 38.99
CA LYS A 8 46.64 3.45 39.21
C LYS A 8 45.64 2.54 38.49
N ALA A 9 44.88 1.78 39.26
CA ALA A 9 43.75 1.01 38.76
C ALA A 9 42.90 1.91 37.86
N SER A 10 42.85 1.56 36.57
CA SER A 10 41.95 2.18 35.61
C SER A 10 40.52 1.99 36.13
N GLY A 11 39.93 3.05 36.66
CA GLY A 11 38.51 3.05 37.02
C GLY A 11 37.67 2.55 35.83
N PRO A 12 36.51 1.92 36.07
CA PRO A 12 35.73 1.27 35.02
C PRO A 12 35.52 2.22 33.84
N ALA A 13 35.85 1.75 32.64
CA ALA A 13 35.73 2.52 31.41
C ALA A 13 34.34 3.15 31.36
N LYS A 14 34.31 4.49 31.35
CA LYS A 14 33.07 5.26 31.36
C LYS A 14 32.27 4.88 30.11
N SER A 15 31.14 4.20 30.29
CA SER A 15 30.25 3.78 29.19
C SER A 15 30.01 4.93 28.21
N PHE A 16 30.26 4.67 26.91
CA PHE A 16 30.03 5.61 25.82
C PHE A 16 28.57 6.08 25.77
N MET A 17 27.65 5.13 26.01
CA MET A 17 26.23 5.43 26.19
C MET A 17 25.93 5.84 27.62
N THR A 18 25.14 6.91 27.76
CA THR A 18 24.78 7.46 29.06
C THR A 18 23.51 6.81 29.61
N VAL A 19 23.46 6.60 30.93
CA VAL A 19 22.20 6.26 31.59
C VAL A 19 21.33 7.51 31.57
N GLY A 20 20.05 7.39 31.15
CA GLY A 20 19.05 8.45 31.26
C GLY A 20 19.04 9.05 32.67
N PRO A 21 18.48 10.25 32.86
CA PRO A 21 18.32 10.81 34.20
C PRO A 21 17.65 9.72 35.06
N THR A 22 18.27 9.37 36.18
CA THR A 22 17.74 8.35 37.08
C THR A 22 16.36 8.81 37.52
N LEU A 23 15.34 8.24 36.90
CA LEU A 23 13.96 8.38 37.32
C LEU A 23 13.93 7.89 38.77
N HIS A 24 13.84 8.82 39.73
CA HIS A 24 13.74 8.53 41.16
C HIS A 24 12.35 7.98 41.50
N TYR A 25 11.96 6.93 40.78
CA TYR A 25 10.66 6.29 40.83
C TYR A 25 10.87 4.79 40.97
N SER A 26 9.91 4.12 41.61
CA SER A 26 9.92 2.66 41.72
C SER A 26 10.09 2.04 40.33
N HIS A 27 11.09 1.16 40.19
CA HIS A 27 11.39 0.44 38.95
C HIS A 27 10.14 -0.21 38.34
N LYS A 28 9.21 -0.69 39.18
CA LYS A 28 7.95 -1.29 38.76
C LYS A 28 7.04 -0.31 38.00
N ASN A 29 6.95 0.95 38.45
CA ASN A 29 6.11 1.96 37.78
C ASN A 29 6.75 2.44 36.47
N VAL A 30 8.07 2.59 36.44
CA VAL A 30 8.82 2.95 35.23
C VAL A 30 8.62 1.89 34.14
N ILE A 31 8.75 0.61 34.50
CA ILE A 31 8.56 -0.52 33.57
C ILE A 31 7.11 -0.61 33.08
N ARG A 32 6.12 -0.40 33.95
CA ARG A 32 4.69 -0.36 33.55
C ARG A 32 4.41 0.74 32.54
N CYS A 33 4.85 1.97 32.81
CA CYS A 33 4.67 3.09 31.89
C CYS A 33 5.42 2.88 30.56
N TRP A 34 6.59 2.24 30.61
CA TRP A 34 7.31 1.84 29.40
C TRP A 34 6.54 0.81 28.58
N TRP A 35 5.97 -0.23 29.19
CA TRP A 35 5.12 -1.19 28.48
C TRP A 35 3.89 -0.54 27.85
N LEU A 36 3.28 0.44 28.52
CA LEU A 36 2.19 1.24 27.93
C LEU A 36 2.69 2.06 26.73
N ALA A 37 3.87 2.66 26.81
CA ALA A 37 4.47 3.38 25.69
C ALA A 37 4.73 2.45 24.50
N VAL A 38 5.27 1.25 24.75
CA VAL A 38 5.45 0.22 23.72
C VAL A 38 4.10 -0.22 23.14
N GLY A 39 3.09 -0.43 23.98
CA GLY A 39 1.73 -0.82 23.55
C GLY A 39 1.10 0.22 22.62
N VAL A 40 1.08 1.49 23.03
CA VAL A 40 0.61 2.61 22.18
C VAL A 40 1.38 2.65 20.88
N TYR A 41 2.71 2.49 20.93
CA TYR A 41 3.55 2.52 19.75
C TYR A 41 3.28 1.37 18.78
N VAL A 42 3.06 0.15 19.30
CA VAL A 42 2.65 -1.01 18.50
C VAL A 42 1.30 -0.76 17.84
N VAL A 43 0.32 -0.17 18.56
CA VAL A 43 -0.97 0.21 17.95
C VAL A 43 -0.77 1.26 16.85
N THR A 44 0.10 2.25 17.04
CA THR A 44 0.46 3.20 15.98
C THR A 44 1.04 2.48 14.76
N CYS A 45 1.92 1.49 14.97
CA CYS A 45 2.50 0.70 13.87
C CYS A 45 1.45 -0.14 13.14
N LEU A 46 0.53 -0.79 13.86
CA LEU A 46 -0.56 -1.57 13.29
C LEU A 46 -1.51 -0.68 12.49
N PHE A 47 -1.83 0.51 13.01
CA PHE A 47 -2.68 1.47 12.32
C PHE A 47 -2.02 2.04 11.06
N TRP A 48 -0.72 2.32 11.13
CA TRP A 48 0.10 2.67 9.96
C TRP A 48 0.07 1.56 8.91
N SER A 49 0.30 0.30 9.31
CA SER A 49 0.20 -0.86 8.40
C SER A 49 -1.19 -0.94 7.76
N GLN A 50 -2.25 -0.89 8.58
CA GLN A 50 -3.64 -0.99 8.14
C GLN A 50 -3.98 0.09 7.09
N ILE A 51 -3.56 1.34 7.28
CA ILE A 51 -3.83 2.44 6.33
C ILE A 51 -3.12 2.23 4.99
N LEU A 52 -1.97 1.57 4.97
CA LEU A 52 -1.16 1.46 3.75
C LEU A 52 -1.40 0.16 2.98
N THR A 53 -1.66 -0.95 3.67
CA THR A 53 -1.85 -2.26 3.04
C THR A 53 -3.29 -2.76 3.08
N GLY A 54 -4.16 -2.14 3.89
CA GLY A 54 -5.50 -2.66 4.19
C GLY A 54 -5.51 -3.79 5.22
N THR A 55 -4.32 -4.19 5.71
CA THR A 55 -4.12 -5.32 6.62
C THR A 55 -3.27 -4.91 7.83
N ALA A 56 -3.76 -5.21 9.02
CA ALA A 56 -3.14 -4.75 10.27
C ALA A 56 -1.85 -5.51 10.57
N LEU A 57 -1.77 -6.77 10.16
CA LEU A 57 -0.63 -7.63 10.42
C LEU A 57 -0.43 -8.61 9.25
N GLU A 58 0.48 -8.26 8.35
CA GLU A 58 1.01 -9.19 7.36
C GLU A 58 2.43 -9.61 7.75
N LEU A 59 2.55 -10.78 8.36
CA LEU A 59 3.83 -11.40 8.70
C LEU A 59 4.43 -12.20 7.51
N GLY A 60 3.88 -12.04 6.31
CA GLY A 60 4.23 -12.82 5.13
C GLY A 60 5.33 -12.17 4.28
N SER A 61 6.36 -12.97 3.98
CA SER A 61 7.46 -12.72 3.02
C SER A 61 8.53 -11.70 3.44
N PRO A 62 9.74 -12.15 3.84
CA PRO A 62 10.92 -11.29 4.00
C PRO A 62 11.44 -10.71 2.66
N ALA A 63 10.82 -11.06 1.52
CA ALA A 63 11.25 -10.65 0.19
C ALA A 63 10.72 -9.26 -0.25
N GLY A 64 9.85 -8.61 0.53
CA GLY A 64 9.30 -7.30 0.15
C GLY A 64 10.27 -6.10 0.24
N VAL A 65 11.57 -6.31 0.50
CA VAL A 65 12.42 -5.28 1.15
C VAL A 65 13.72 -4.96 0.41
N MET A 66 14.13 -5.76 -0.58
CA MET A 66 15.20 -5.38 -1.51
C MET A 66 14.67 -5.00 -2.91
N ALA A 67 13.36 -5.05 -3.12
CA ALA A 67 12.75 -4.52 -4.33
C ALA A 67 12.64 -2.98 -4.21
N GLY A 68 13.45 -2.27 -5.02
CA GLY A 68 13.65 -0.83 -5.24
C GLY A 68 12.68 0.27 -4.75
N GLY A 69 11.50 -0.03 -4.22
CA GLY A 69 10.50 0.92 -3.72
C GLY A 69 10.32 0.98 -2.20
N ALA A 70 10.84 0.03 -1.41
CA ALA A 70 10.61 -0.04 0.04
C ALA A 70 11.21 1.13 0.86
N GLY A 71 12.14 1.90 0.25
CA GLY A 71 12.66 3.13 0.85
C GLY A 71 11.79 4.37 0.59
N ALA A 72 10.94 4.36 -0.43
CA ALA A 72 10.28 5.55 -0.96
C ALA A 72 8.94 5.84 -0.26
N LEU A 73 9.00 6.60 0.83
CA LEU A 73 7.83 7.19 1.50
C LEU A 73 6.88 7.93 0.54
N GLY A 74 7.42 8.51 -0.54
CA GLY A 74 6.65 9.20 -1.56
C GLY A 74 5.52 8.38 -2.19
N ARG A 75 5.63 7.04 -2.21
CA ARG A 75 4.54 6.18 -2.66
C ARG A 75 3.31 6.30 -1.77
N PHE A 76 3.50 6.42 -0.46
CA PHE A 76 2.41 6.51 0.52
C PHE A 76 1.65 7.85 0.47
N VAL A 77 2.21 8.84 -0.22
CA VAL A 77 1.57 10.12 -0.51
C VAL A 77 0.58 10.00 -1.68
N LEU A 78 0.83 9.05 -2.59
CA LEU A 78 0.07 8.84 -3.81
C LEU A 78 -0.91 7.67 -3.70
N SER A 79 -0.54 6.61 -2.97
CA SER A 79 -1.29 5.35 -2.90
C SER A 79 -1.09 4.70 -1.52
N PRO A 80 -2.14 4.12 -0.91
CA PRO A 80 -3.47 3.87 -1.47
C PRO A 80 -4.39 5.08 -1.49
N ILE A 81 -4.25 6.02 -0.55
CA ILE A 81 -5.04 7.25 -0.51
C ILE A 81 -4.13 8.41 -0.92
N SER A 82 -4.43 9.02 -2.06
CA SER A 82 -3.71 10.19 -2.56
C SER A 82 -4.00 11.42 -1.70
N ILE A 83 -2.96 12.14 -1.26
CA ILE A 83 -3.13 13.41 -0.52
C ILE A 83 -3.78 14.50 -1.38
N TYR A 84 -3.74 14.38 -2.70
CA TYR A 84 -4.31 15.38 -3.61
C TYR A 84 -5.82 15.23 -3.72
N GLU A 85 -6.32 13.99 -3.61
CA GLU A 85 -7.75 13.70 -3.55
C GLU A 85 -8.29 13.85 -2.14
N TYR A 86 -7.50 13.43 -1.14
CA TYR A 86 -7.85 13.48 0.27
C TYR A 86 -6.84 14.29 1.09
N PRO A 87 -6.93 15.63 1.11
CA PRO A 87 -5.99 16.49 1.83
C PRO A 87 -5.90 16.19 3.34
N TRP A 88 -6.96 15.66 3.94
CA TRP A 88 -6.98 15.22 5.34
C TRP A 88 -6.03 14.06 5.64
N GLN A 89 -5.51 13.38 4.62
CA GLN A 89 -4.47 12.36 4.79
C GLN A 89 -3.13 12.96 5.19
N ILE A 90 -2.87 14.24 4.91
CA ILE A 90 -1.66 14.97 5.31
C ILE A 90 -1.47 14.96 6.83
N PRO A 91 -2.41 15.46 7.65
CA PRO A 91 -2.27 15.39 9.10
C PRO A 91 -2.32 13.97 9.64
N VAL A 92 -3.05 13.02 9.03
CA VAL A 92 -3.06 11.61 9.46
C VAL A 92 -1.67 11.00 9.34
N LEU A 93 -1.06 11.08 8.16
CA LEU A 93 0.31 10.59 7.92
C LEU A 93 1.33 11.35 8.79
N GLY A 94 1.16 12.66 8.92
CA GLY A 94 1.99 13.50 9.77
C GLY A 94 1.97 13.07 11.24
N PHE A 95 0.78 12.88 11.81
CA PHE A 95 0.63 12.47 13.21
C PHE A 95 1.23 11.10 13.48
N LEU A 96 0.96 10.12 12.61
CA LEU A 96 1.51 8.77 12.76
C LEU A 96 3.03 8.77 12.63
N MET A 97 3.57 9.36 11.55
CA MET A 97 5.01 9.41 11.31
C MET A 97 5.73 10.23 12.40
N GLY A 98 5.11 11.29 12.92
CA GLY A 98 5.63 12.07 14.05
C GLY A 98 5.76 11.24 15.32
N VAL A 99 4.73 10.43 15.65
CA VAL A 99 4.78 9.48 16.78
C VAL A 99 5.87 8.42 16.57
N LEU A 100 5.96 7.84 15.36
CA LEU A 100 6.97 6.84 15.01
C LEU A 100 8.39 7.41 15.12
N ALA A 101 8.60 8.67 14.72
CA ALA A 101 9.90 9.32 14.78
C ALA A 101 10.35 9.68 16.21
N VAL A 102 9.44 10.26 17.00
CA VAL A 102 9.78 10.85 18.29
C VAL A 102 9.69 9.86 19.46
N GLY A 103 8.82 8.85 19.37
CA GLY A 103 8.58 7.87 20.43
C GLY A 103 9.86 7.20 20.94
N PRO A 104 10.57 6.41 20.10
CA PRO A 104 11.79 5.73 20.51
C PRO A 104 12.93 6.71 20.83
N LEU A 105 12.94 7.89 20.21
CA LEU A 105 13.92 8.94 20.49
C LEU A 105 13.79 9.47 21.93
N LEU A 106 12.57 9.79 22.37
CA LEU A 106 12.29 10.22 23.74
C LEU A 106 12.55 9.10 24.75
N VAL A 107 12.20 7.85 24.42
CA VAL A 107 12.51 6.70 25.29
C VAL A 107 14.01 6.49 25.43
N SER A 108 14.77 6.62 24.34
CA SER A 108 16.24 6.53 24.36
C SER A 108 16.86 7.63 25.23
N GLN A 109 16.36 8.88 25.11
CA GLN A 109 16.87 10.03 25.86
C GLN A 109 16.51 9.99 27.36
N LEU A 110 15.26 9.65 27.69
CA LEU A 110 14.75 9.71 29.07
C LEU A 110 15.09 8.45 29.88
N MET A 111 15.24 7.31 29.22
CA MET A 111 15.54 6.02 29.88
C MET A 111 16.93 5.52 29.50
N ARG A 112 17.00 4.51 28.63
CA ARG A 112 18.25 4.00 28.06
C ARG A 112 17.94 3.56 26.65
N PHE A 113 18.93 3.63 25.78
CA PHE A 113 18.84 3.14 24.41
C PHE A 113 18.21 1.74 24.28
N ARG A 114 18.51 0.82 25.20
CA ARG A 114 17.93 -0.54 25.16
C ARG A 114 16.40 -0.58 25.21
N TYR A 115 15.77 0.41 25.86
CA TYR A 115 14.30 0.49 25.97
C TYR A 115 13.62 0.96 24.68
N SER A 116 14.36 1.56 23.74
CA SER A 116 13.81 1.95 22.44
C SER A 116 13.90 0.83 21.39
N LEU A 117 14.69 -0.23 21.63
CA LEU A 117 14.87 -1.33 20.68
C LEU A 117 13.56 -2.03 20.29
N PRO A 118 12.62 -2.35 21.21
CA PRO A 118 11.36 -2.97 20.81
C PRO A 118 10.50 -2.07 19.92
N MET A 119 10.57 -0.75 20.11
CA MET A 119 9.86 0.22 19.27
C MET A 119 10.48 0.30 17.87
N ILE A 120 11.82 0.30 17.78
CA ILE A 120 12.51 0.25 16.48
C ILE A 120 12.19 -1.06 15.75
N LEU A 121 12.19 -2.19 16.47
CA LEU A 121 11.82 -3.48 15.92
C LEU A 121 10.37 -3.50 15.41
N ALA A 122 9.43 -2.87 16.13
CA ALA A 122 8.06 -2.71 15.68
C ALA A 122 7.95 -1.93 14.35
N VAL A 123 8.75 -0.88 14.14
CA VAL A 123 8.80 -0.15 12.86
C VAL A 123 9.28 -1.04 11.72
N VAL A 124 10.33 -1.83 11.97
CA VAL A 124 10.92 -2.69 10.94
C VAL A 124 9.99 -3.85 10.59
N LEU A 125 9.41 -4.52 11.60
CA LEU A 125 8.61 -5.72 11.40
C LEU A 125 7.15 -5.40 11.01
N ILE A 126 6.51 -4.45 11.69
CA ILE A 126 5.08 -4.15 11.49
C ILE A 126 4.91 -3.11 10.39
N CYS A 127 5.60 -1.96 10.48
CA CYS A 127 5.47 -0.92 9.45
C CYS A 127 6.23 -1.24 8.15
N ARG A 128 7.13 -2.24 8.16
CA ARG A 128 8.01 -2.61 7.03
C ARG A 128 8.89 -1.45 6.53
N LEU A 129 9.13 -0.46 7.38
CA LEU A 129 9.95 0.72 7.07
C LEU A 129 11.41 0.49 7.51
N HIS A 130 12.10 -0.39 6.78
CA HIS A 130 13.46 -0.83 7.12
C HIS A 130 14.46 0.33 7.11
N LEU A 131 14.41 1.15 6.04
CA LEU A 131 15.32 2.27 5.89
C LEU A 131 15.04 3.34 6.95
N PHE A 132 13.78 3.68 7.20
CA PHE A 132 13.41 4.58 8.31
C PHE A 132 13.89 4.04 9.66
N GLY A 133 13.73 2.73 9.90
CA GLY A 133 14.22 2.06 11.12
C GLY A 133 15.72 2.24 11.33
N ALA A 134 16.52 2.21 10.26
CA ALA A 134 17.97 2.48 10.32
C ALA A 134 18.27 3.95 10.70
N PHE A 135 17.61 4.92 10.08
CA PHE A 135 17.77 6.34 10.44
C PHE A 135 17.28 6.61 11.88
N LEU A 136 16.19 5.97 12.29
CA LEU A 136 15.64 6.02 13.64
C LEU A 136 16.59 5.43 14.68
N LEU A 137 17.27 4.33 14.34
CA LEU A 137 18.32 3.73 15.15
C LEU A 137 19.50 4.70 15.34
N VAL A 138 19.98 5.33 14.25
CA VAL A 138 21.04 6.35 14.30
C VAL A 138 20.62 7.52 15.20
N SER A 139 19.40 8.03 15.05
CA SER A 139 18.84 9.08 15.92
C SER A 139 18.78 8.67 17.39
N CYS A 140 18.34 7.43 17.69
CA CYS A 140 18.28 6.91 19.06
C CYS A 140 19.65 6.69 19.68
N ILE A 141 20.65 6.26 18.89
CA ILE A 141 22.04 6.14 19.33
C ILE A 141 22.60 7.55 19.59
N ALA A 142 22.43 8.47 18.65
CA ALA A 142 22.92 9.84 18.73
C ALA A 142 22.46 10.53 20.02
N VAL A 143 21.17 10.45 20.36
CA VAL A 143 20.63 11.09 21.57
C VAL A 143 21.12 10.46 22.88
N ALA A 144 21.53 9.18 22.84
CA ALA A 144 22.07 8.44 23.99
C ALA A 144 23.59 8.66 24.19
N CYS A 145 24.29 9.11 23.16
CA CYS A 145 25.72 9.34 23.15
C CYS A 145 26.08 10.67 23.84
N ARG A 146 27.14 10.65 24.66
CA ARG A 146 27.68 11.84 25.36
C ARG A 146 27.88 13.08 24.49
N PRO A 147 28.48 13.03 23.29
CA PRO A 147 28.74 14.24 22.50
C PRO A 147 27.48 15.03 22.14
N LEU A 148 26.34 14.36 21.99
CA LEU A 148 25.07 14.98 21.54
C LEU A 148 24.02 15.05 22.66
N ARG A 149 24.36 14.57 23.86
CA ARG A 149 23.54 14.71 25.07
C ARG A 149 23.87 16.04 25.75
N PHE A 150 23.41 17.11 25.13
CA PHE A 150 23.55 18.46 25.67
C PHE A 150 22.87 18.62 27.03
N ARG A 151 23.27 19.66 27.78
CA ARG A 151 22.60 20.07 29.02
C ARG A 151 21.12 20.41 28.77
N SER A 152 20.82 21.02 27.63
CA SER A 152 19.44 21.23 27.17
C SER A 152 18.93 19.99 26.44
N ARG A 153 17.91 19.35 27.01
CA ARG A 153 17.27 18.15 26.42
C ARG A 153 16.49 18.48 25.14
N PHE A 154 15.96 19.69 25.03
CA PHE A 154 15.24 20.16 23.85
C PHE A 154 16.16 20.21 22.63
N ILE A 155 17.33 20.83 22.78
CA ILE A 155 18.33 20.95 21.69
C ILE A 155 18.80 19.56 21.25
N SER A 156 19.03 18.65 22.21
CA SER A 156 19.44 17.28 21.92
C SER A 156 18.39 16.53 21.09
N VAL A 157 17.09 16.65 21.39
CA VAL A 157 16.03 16.02 20.57
C VAL A 157 15.97 16.64 19.18
N VAL A 158 15.90 17.97 19.09
CA VAL A 158 15.80 18.67 17.80
C VAL A 158 16.94 18.28 16.87
N LEU A 159 18.18 18.27 17.38
CA LEU A 159 19.35 17.89 16.60
C LEU A 159 19.35 16.41 16.23
N CYS A 160 18.96 15.53 17.17
CA CYS A 160 18.96 14.08 16.91
C CYS A 160 17.79 13.63 16.02
N MET A 161 16.82 14.49 15.69
CA MET A 161 15.85 14.24 14.62
C MET A 161 16.41 14.49 13.21
N ALA A 162 17.62 15.08 13.07
CA ALA A 162 18.20 15.38 11.75
C ALA A 162 18.34 14.14 10.82
N PRO A 163 18.75 12.94 11.28
CA PRO A 163 18.76 11.76 10.41
C PRO A 163 17.38 11.44 9.84
N GLN A 164 16.31 11.59 10.63
CA GLN A 164 14.94 11.36 10.20
C GLN A 164 14.49 12.41 9.16
N LEU A 165 14.88 13.67 9.35
CA LEU A 165 14.63 14.74 8.37
C LEU A 165 15.32 14.48 7.04
N ILE A 166 16.58 14.03 7.06
CA ILE A 166 17.32 13.65 5.85
C ILE A 166 16.59 12.53 5.10
N TYR A 167 16.12 11.52 5.84
CA TYR A 167 15.33 10.44 5.26
C TYR A 167 14.05 10.97 4.58
N TRP A 168 13.30 11.84 5.25
CA TRP A 168 12.09 12.44 4.67
C TRP A 168 12.39 13.33 3.45
N ALA A 169 13.48 14.09 3.47
CA ALA A 169 13.88 14.93 2.34
C ALA A 169 14.26 14.13 1.09
N ILE A 170 14.95 13.00 1.26
CA ILE A 170 15.42 12.18 0.12
C ILE A 170 14.30 11.28 -0.40
N PHE A 171 13.53 10.66 0.50
CA PHE A 171 12.60 9.58 0.15
C PHE A 171 11.12 9.95 0.22
N GLY A 172 10.79 11.14 0.74
CA GLY A 172 9.42 11.61 0.91
C GLY A 172 8.74 12.13 -0.36
N SER A 173 9.48 12.36 -1.44
CA SER A 173 8.92 13.00 -2.64
C SER A 173 8.11 12.04 -3.52
N ALA A 174 7.01 12.56 -4.07
CA ALA A 174 6.28 11.94 -5.18
C ALA A 174 7.09 12.10 -6.49
N LYS A 175 7.88 11.08 -6.85
CA LYS A 175 8.66 11.08 -8.10
C LYS A 175 7.72 11.05 -9.31
N GLY A 176 8.01 11.90 -10.31
CA GLY A 176 7.22 11.97 -11.55
C GLY A 176 5.98 12.86 -11.50
N ALA A 177 5.76 13.60 -10.41
CA ALA A 177 4.66 14.55 -10.30
C ALA A 177 5.06 15.95 -10.83
N ASP A 178 4.06 16.75 -11.24
CA ASP A 178 4.22 18.16 -11.60
C ASP A 178 4.98 18.93 -10.50
N PRO A 179 5.78 19.98 -10.81
CA PRO A 179 6.61 20.67 -9.81
C PRO A 179 5.85 21.14 -8.56
N ILE A 180 4.61 21.59 -8.71
CA ILE A 180 3.73 21.99 -7.60
C ILE A 180 3.33 20.79 -6.75
N LYS A 181 2.91 19.69 -7.37
CA LYS A 181 2.57 18.44 -6.69
C LYS A 181 3.81 17.89 -5.98
N TRP A 182 4.96 17.87 -6.66
CA TRP A 182 6.23 17.44 -6.08
C TRP A 182 6.56 18.21 -4.79
N GLY A 183 6.46 19.54 -4.79
CA GLY A 183 6.67 20.34 -3.58
C GLY A 183 5.66 20.02 -2.47
N PHE A 184 4.38 19.93 -2.82
CA PHE A 184 3.31 19.64 -1.87
C PHE A 184 3.38 18.21 -1.30
N SER A 185 4.03 17.27 -2.00
CA SER A 185 4.23 15.90 -1.52
C SER A 185 5.02 15.79 -0.22
N PHE A 186 5.76 16.85 0.15
CA PHE A 186 6.47 16.93 1.43
C PHE A 186 5.62 17.39 2.62
N ALA A 187 4.39 17.87 2.40
CA ALA A 187 3.52 18.38 3.45
C ALA A 187 3.29 17.39 4.62
N PRO A 188 3.05 16.08 4.39
CA PRO A 188 2.90 15.11 5.48
C PRO A 188 4.17 14.98 6.33
N TRP A 189 5.36 15.12 5.73
CA TRP A 189 6.63 14.94 6.42
C TRP A 189 7.03 16.17 7.22
N ILE A 190 6.73 17.36 6.70
CA ILE A 190 6.82 18.61 7.49
C ILE A 190 5.85 18.54 8.67
N SER A 191 4.61 18.09 8.45
CA SER A 191 3.64 17.85 9.51
C SER A 191 4.14 16.83 10.55
N ALA A 192 4.80 15.76 10.10
CA ALA A 192 5.42 14.76 10.98
C ALA A 192 6.52 15.35 11.86
N TRP A 193 7.40 16.17 11.27
CA TRP A 193 8.44 16.86 12.01
C TRP A 193 7.86 17.78 13.08
N LEU A 194 6.91 18.65 12.71
CA LEU A 194 6.25 19.56 13.64
C LEU A 194 5.52 18.81 14.75
N THR A 195 4.85 17.71 14.41
CA THR A 195 4.18 16.86 15.40
C THR A 195 5.18 16.20 16.36
N GLY A 196 6.29 15.68 15.83
CA GLY A 196 7.37 15.14 16.65
C GLY A 196 7.94 16.19 17.62
N LEU A 197 8.21 17.40 17.12
CA LEU A 197 8.68 18.51 17.95
C LEU A 197 7.64 18.93 19.00
N ALA A 198 6.35 18.95 18.66
CA ALA A 198 5.29 19.26 19.60
C ALA A 198 5.19 18.21 20.71
N ILE A 199 5.23 16.92 20.37
CA ILE A 199 5.24 15.81 21.35
C ILE A 199 6.47 15.95 22.26
N ALA A 200 7.66 16.13 21.69
CA ALA A 200 8.89 16.31 22.46
C ALA A 200 8.81 17.55 23.37
N GLY A 201 8.29 18.66 22.85
CA GLY A 201 8.08 19.90 23.60
C GLY A 201 7.17 19.69 24.80
N VAL A 202 6.04 19.03 24.63
CA VAL A 202 5.09 18.69 25.70
C VAL A 202 5.73 17.76 26.73
N VAL A 203 6.36 16.66 26.28
CA VAL A 203 6.96 15.66 27.17
C VAL A 203 8.12 16.25 27.96
N LEU A 204 9.00 17.01 27.32
CA LEU A 204 10.16 17.61 27.98
C LEU A 204 9.78 18.84 28.81
N GLY A 205 8.81 19.64 28.36
CA GLY A 205 8.30 20.80 29.07
C GLY A 205 7.60 20.41 30.37
N ILE A 206 6.56 19.56 30.29
CA ILE A 206 5.88 19.03 31.48
C ILE A 206 6.87 18.19 32.31
N GLY A 207 7.76 17.44 31.64
CA GLY A 207 8.80 16.66 32.29
C GLY A 207 9.75 17.51 33.12
N HIS A 208 10.10 18.71 32.66
CA HIS A 208 10.97 19.62 33.41
C HIS A 208 10.36 19.98 34.78
N TYR A 209 9.07 20.29 34.82
CA TYR A 209 8.36 20.65 36.06
C TYR A 209 7.98 19.44 36.91
N THR A 210 7.69 18.28 36.30
CA THR A 210 7.24 17.06 36.99
C THR A 210 8.37 16.08 37.32
N ARG A 211 9.64 16.49 37.15
CA ARG A 211 10.82 15.61 37.27
C ARG A 211 10.72 14.36 36.37
N TYR A 212 10.23 14.56 35.15
CA TYR A 212 10.18 13.59 34.05
C TYR A 212 9.40 12.32 34.38
N LYS A 213 8.15 12.46 34.86
CA LYS A 213 7.31 11.28 35.13
C LYS A 213 7.27 10.34 33.91
N PRO A 214 7.47 9.02 34.11
CA PRO A 214 7.63 8.06 33.01
C PRO A 214 6.38 7.91 32.14
N GLY A 215 5.20 8.31 32.62
CA GLY A 215 3.95 8.22 31.89
C GLY A 215 3.78 9.23 30.74
N LEU A 216 4.55 10.32 30.73
CA LEU A 216 4.34 11.41 29.77
C LEU A 216 4.49 10.98 28.30
N VAL A 217 5.40 10.05 28.02
CA VAL A 217 5.65 9.58 26.65
C VAL A 217 4.43 8.86 26.08
N PHE A 218 3.88 7.86 26.79
CA PHE A 218 2.73 7.11 26.29
C PHE A 218 1.47 7.97 26.23
N SER A 219 1.26 8.88 27.19
CA SER A 219 0.08 9.75 27.19
C SER A 219 0.11 10.73 26.02
N ALA A 220 1.25 11.42 25.79
CA ALA A 220 1.37 12.39 24.70
C ALA A 220 1.27 11.72 23.33
N THR A 221 1.96 10.59 23.12
CA THR A 221 1.87 9.83 21.86
C THR A 221 0.50 9.20 21.67
N GLY A 222 -0.16 8.74 22.73
CA GLY A 222 -1.51 8.18 22.68
C GLY A 222 -2.57 9.21 22.31
N ILE A 223 -2.47 10.45 22.81
CA ILE A 223 -3.37 11.55 22.41
C ILE A 223 -3.22 11.86 20.92
N VAL A 224 -1.99 11.95 20.42
CA VAL A 224 -1.75 12.20 18.99
C VAL A 224 -2.23 11.04 18.12
N LEU A 225 -2.03 9.79 18.55
CA LEU A 225 -2.60 8.61 17.89
C LEU A 225 -4.13 8.68 17.84
N ALA A 226 -4.79 9.01 18.96
CA ALA A 226 -6.24 9.15 19.01
C ALA A 226 -6.73 10.26 18.06
N ALA A 227 -6.00 11.38 17.98
CA ALA A 227 -6.30 12.44 17.02
C ALA A 227 -6.15 11.96 15.56
N ALA A 228 -5.09 11.20 15.25
CA ALA A 228 -4.91 10.63 13.91
C ALA A 228 -6.05 9.69 13.53
N VAL A 229 -6.44 8.79 14.44
CA VAL A 229 -7.58 7.87 14.24
C VAL A 229 -8.89 8.63 14.06
N PHE A 230 -9.13 9.66 14.88
CA PHE A 230 -10.34 10.47 14.80
C PHE A 230 -10.45 11.22 13.46
N VAL A 231 -9.36 11.86 13.01
CA VAL A 231 -9.33 12.54 11.71
C VAL A 231 -9.54 11.55 10.57
N PHE A 232 -8.87 10.40 10.61
CA PHE A 232 -9.01 9.36 9.59
C PHE A 232 -10.46 8.85 9.51
N MET A 233 -11.05 8.47 10.64
CA MET A 233 -12.42 7.93 10.67
C MET A 233 -13.48 8.96 10.29
N GLY A 234 -13.28 10.23 10.66
CA GLY A 234 -14.24 11.30 10.38
C GLY A 234 -14.18 11.86 8.96
N LYS A 235 -13.03 11.77 8.28
CA LYS A 235 -12.81 12.41 6.97
C LYS A 235 -12.56 11.44 5.81
N ILE A 236 -12.07 10.23 6.08
CA ILE A 236 -11.71 9.24 5.04
C ILE A 236 -12.49 7.95 5.29
N GLY A 237 -12.22 7.28 6.41
CA GLY A 237 -12.85 6.02 6.80
C GLY A 237 -12.29 4.79 6.09
N PHE A 238 -12.48 3.62 6.72
CA PHE A 238 -11.99 2.34 6.18
C PHE A 238 -12.70 1.90 4.90
N SER A 239 -13.96 2.30 4.70
CA SER A 239 -14.67 2.02 3.45
C SER A 239 -14.04 2.75 2.27
N GLU A 240 -13.58 3.99 2.45
CA GLU A 240 -12.91 4.72 1.37
C GLU A 240 -11.52 4.13 1.11
N LEU A 241 -10.78 3.76 2.16
CA LEU A 241 -9.50 3.06 2.02
C LEU A 241 -9.62 1.76 1.20
N ASP A 242 -10.57 0.89 1.57
CA ASP A 242 -10.77 -0.39 0.88
C ASP A 242 -11.27 -0.16 -0.56
N TYR A 243 -12.07 0.88 -0.80
CA TYR A 243 -12.48 1.28 -2.15
C TYR A 243 -11.28 1.66 -3.02
N GLN A 244 -10.36 2.48 -2.51
CA GLN A 244 -9.15 2.86 -3.24
C GLN A 244 -8.23 1.66 -3.51
N LEU A 245 -8.12 0.74 -2.54
CA LEU A 245 -7.28 -0.45 -2.64
C LEU A 245 -7.82 -1.50 -3.63
N TYR A 246 -9.12 -1.79 -3.56
CA TYR A 246 -9.72 -2.92 -4.29
C TYR A 246 -10.42 -2.52 -5.58
N ILE A 247 -10.92 -1.29 -5.67
CA ILE A 247 -11.73 -0.83 -6.82
C ILE A 247 -10.91 0.12 -7.71
N VAL A 248 -10.51 1.29 -7.21
CA VAL A 248 -9.89 2.35 -8.04
C VAL A 248 -8.59 1.88 -8.67
N LYS A 249 -7.68 1.30 -7.86
CA LYS A 249 -6.42 0.75 -8.35
C LYS A 249 -6.61 -0.34 -9.42
N ASN A 250 -7.77 -0.96 -9.44
CA ASN A 250 -8.10 -2.12 -10.24
C ASN A 250 -9.14 -1.76 -11.33
N ASN A 251 -9.19 -0.51 -11.78
CA ASN A 251 -10.10 -0.07 -12.85
C ASN A 251 -9.89 -0.93 -14.11
N PRO A 252 -10.93 -1.60 -14.64
CA PRO A 252 -10.76 -2.48 -15.80
C PRO A 252 -10.23 -1.77 -17.04
N GLU A 253 -10.51 -0.47 -17.20
CA GLU A 253 -10.01 0.34 -18.33
C GLU A 253 -8.49 0.57 -18.28
N GLU A 254 -7.88 0.53 -17.10
CA GLU A 254 -6.44 0.77 -16.90
C GLU A 254 -5.62 -0.53 -16.87
N VAL A 255 -6.30 -1.68 -16.80
CA VAL A 255 -5.69 -2.99 -16.71
C VAL A 255 -5.21 -3.41 -18.09
N ALA A 256 -3.89 -3.53 -18.23
CA ALA A 256 -3.23 -3.83 -19.50
C ALA A 256 -3.78 -5.09 -20.19
N GLU A 257 -4.20 -6.11 -19.45
CA GLU A 257 -4.75 -7.35 -20.01
C GLU A 257 -6.05 -7.17 -20.82
N PHE A 258 -6.77 -6.05 -20.64
CA PHE A 258 -7.97 -5.70 -21.42
C PHE A 258 -7.70 -4.66 -22.51
N HIS A 259 -6.43 -4.30 -22.75
CA HIS A 259 -6.05 -3.41 -23.85
C HIS A 259 -5.88 -4.20 -25.14
N ASP A 260 -5.83 -3.47 -26.26
CA ASP A 260 -5.62 -4.05 -27.56
C ASP A 260 -4.19 -4.58 -27.70
N HIS A 261 -4.06 -5.90 -27.92
CA HIS A 261 -2.77 -6.55 -28.11
C HIS A 261 -2.68 -7.25 -29.45
N SER A 262 -1.50 -7.19 -30.07
CA SER A 262 -1.20 -7.98 -31.28
C SER A 262 -0.79 -9.39 -30.88
N MET A 263 -1.48 -10.39 -31.40
CA MET A 263 -1.11 -11.80 -31.21
C MET A 263 -0.11 -12.32 -32.25
N THR A 264 0.32 -11.47 -33.20
CA THR A 264 1.18 -11.88 -34.33
C THR A 264 2.43 -12.61 -33.85
N GLU A 265 3.16 -12.03 -32.90
CA GLU A 265 4.39 -12.61 -32.35
C GLU A 265 4.13 -13.88 -31.54
N VAL A 266 2.99 -13.94 -30.84
CA VAL A 266 2.61 -15.11 -30.04
C VAL A 266 2.34 -16.31 -30.95
N ILE A 267 1.63 -16.08 -32.06
CA ILE A 267 1.33 -17.13 -33.05
C ILE A 267 2.60 -17.55 -33.78
N ASP A 268 3.47 -16.62 -34.16
CA ASP A 268 4.75 -16.92 -34.80
C ASP A 268 5.65 -17.79 -33.90
N ASN A 269 5.73 -17.42 -32.62
CA ASN A 269 6.46 -18.19 -31.61
C ASN A 269 5.83 -19.57 -31.40
N ALA A 270 4.50 -19.66 -31.36
CA ALA A 270 3.82 -20.93 -31.18
C ALA A 270 4.00 -21.89 -32.37
N ILE A 271 4.04 -21.38 -33.62
CA ILE A 271 4.34 -22.19 -34.81
C ILE A 271 5.78 -22.73 -34.77
N ALA A 272 6.72 -21.94 -34.26
CA ALA A 272 8.11 -22.34 -34.10
C ALA A 272 8.34 -23.31 -32.92
N ASP A 273 7.41 -23.39 -31.97
CA ASP A 273 7.58 -24.14 -30.74
C ASP A 273 7.46 -25.68 -30.94
N PRO A 274 8.42 -26.48 -30.43
CA PRO A 274 8.40 -27.94 -30.59
C PRO A 274 7.19 -28.64 -29.95
N SER A 275 6.63 -28.08 -28.87
CA SER A 275 5.47 -28.67 -28.18
C SER A 275 4.20 -28.50 -29.01
N THR A 276 3.98 -27.30 -29.56
CA THR A 276 2.91 -27.04 -30.52
C THR A 276 3.06 -27.89 -31.77
N GLN A 277 4.27 -28.00 -32.34
CA GLN A 277 4.50 -28.84 -33.52
C GLN A 277 4.18 -30.32 -33.28
N SER A 278 4.41 -30.82 -32.06
CA SER A 278 4.06 -32.19 -31.69
C SER A 278 2.54 -32.39 -31.63
N TYR A 279 1.80 -31.40 -31.14
CA TYR A 279 0.33 -31.38 -31.17
C TYR A 279 -0.21 -31.33 -32.60
N LEU A 280 0.35 -30.43 -33.44
CA LEU A 280 -0.10 -30.22 -34.82
C LEU A 280 0.17 -31.42 -35.74
N LYS A 281 1.21 -32.24 -35.49
CA LYS A 281 1.48 -33.45 -36.26
C LYS A 281 0.44 -34.57 -36.06
N GLY A 282 -0.29 -34.55 -34.95
CA GLY A 282 -1.31 -35.57 -34.63
C GLY A 282 -2.69 -35.29 -35.22
N LEU A 283 -2.92 -34.07 -35.72
CA LEU A 283 -4.20 -33.56 -36.18
C LEU A 283 -4.01 -33.09 -37.62
N PHE A 284 -5.01 -33.26 -38.50
CA PHE A 284 -4.89 -33.05 -39.96
C PHE A 284 -4.69 -31.56 -40.37
N TYR A 285 -3.65 -30.90 -39.88
CA TYR A 285 -3.32 -29.51 -40.21
C TYR A 285 -2.53 -29.39 -41.51
N PRO A 286 -2.71 -28.30 -42.28
CA PRO A 286 -1.91 -28.04 -43.47
C PRO A 286 -0.43 -27.84 -43.16
N THR A 287 0.45 -28.34 -44.02
CA THR A 287 1.91 -28.13 -43.91
C THR A 287 2.34 -26.74 -44.39
N GLU A 288 1.52 -26.08 -45.21
CA GLU A 288 1.79 -24.73 -45.72
C GLU A 288 1.60 -23.68 -44.62
N PRO A 289 2.58 -22.80 -44.35
CA PRO A 289 2.57 -21.90 -43.20
C PRO A 289 1.41 -20.90 -43.21
N ILE A 290 0.99 -20.44 -44.40
CA ILE A 290 -0.13 -19.50 -44.56
C ILE A 290 -1.47 -20.18 -44.25
N LEU A 291 -1.67 -21.40 -44.73
CA LEU A 291 -2.88 -22.19 -44.48
C LEU A 291 -2.94 -22.63 -43.01
N LEU A 292 -1.80 -23.06 -42.45
CA LEU A 292 -1.68 -23.40 -41.04
C LEU A 292 -2.08 -22.23 -40.14
N ARG A 293 -1.52 -21.04 -40.39
CA ARG A 293 -1.85 -19.84 -39.61
C ARG A 293 -3.34 -19.51 -39.65
N LYS A 294 -3.98 -19.67 -40.81
CA LYS A 294 -5.43 -19.46 -40.98
C LYS A 294 -6.25 -20.45 -40.16
N ASP A 295 -5.87 -21.73 -40.14
CA ASP A 295 -6.59 -22.75 -39.37
C ASP A 295 -6.41 -22.56 -37.87
N LEU A 296 -5.18 -22.27 -37.40
CA LEU A 296 -4.90 -21.94 -35.99
C LEU A 296 -5.70 -20.73 -35.53
N LYS A 297 -5.79 -19.70 -36.38
CA LYS A 297 -6.57 -18.50 -36.07
C LYS A 297 -8.06 -18.81 -35.96
N THR A 298 -8.58 -19.72 -36.80
CA THR A 298 -9.97 -20.17 -36.75
C THR A 298 -10.25 -20.97 -35.48
N GLU A 299 -9.30 -21.81 -35.05
CA GLU A 299 -9.38 -22.54 -33.79
C GLU A 299 -9.36 -21.61 -32.58
N ILE A 300 -8.42 -20.65 -32.54
CA ILE A 300 -8.38 -19.62 -31.50
C ILE A 300 -9.71 -18.86 -31.45
N GLN A 301 -10.24 -18.44 -32.60
CA GLN A 301 -11.52 -17.72 -32.67
C GLN A 301 -12.67 -18.55 -32.07
N LYS A 302 -12.73 -19.84 -32.42
CA LYS A 302 -13.78 -20.75 -31.93
C LYS A 302 -13.68 -21.01 -30.43
N GLU A 303 -12.47 -21.23 -29.91
CA GLU A 303 -12.27 -21.46 -28.47
C GLU A 303 -12.50 -20.17 -27.65
N LEU A 304 -12.15 -19.00 -28.19
CA LEU A 304 -12.43 -17.72 -27.55
C LEU A 304 -13.92 -17.37 -27.48
N ASP A 305 -14.74 -17.86 -28.41
CA ASP A 305 -16.20 -17.73 -28.32
C ASP A 305 -16.76 -18.43 -27.05
N ASP A 306 -16.09 -19.50 -26.60
CA ASP A 306 -16.37 -20.21 -25.35
C ASP A 306 -15.58 -19.65 -24.15
N ASP A 307 -14.91 -18.50 -24.30
CA ASP A 307 -14.03 -17.92 -23.29
C ASP A 307 -12.96 -18.92 -22.83
N ARG A 308 -12.27 -19.57 -23.77
CA ARG A 308 -11.13 -20.47 -23.51
C ARG A 308 -9.98 -20.24 -24.48
N TRP A 309 -8.77 -20.54 -24.02
CA TRP A 309 -7.60 -20.63 -24.88
C TRP A 309 -7.41 -22.08 -25.36
N PRO A 310 -6.95 -22.30 -26.61
CA PRO A 310 -6.59 -23.63 -27.08
C PRO A 310 -5.50 -24.26 -26.20
N ASN A 311 -5.62 -25.57 -25.92
CA ASN A 311 -4.73 -26.27 -25.00
C ASN A 311 -3.24 -26.14 -25.36
N TRP A 312 -2.92 -26.08 -26.66
CA TRP A 312 -1.55 -25.93 -27.14
C TRP A 312 -0.96 -24.54 -26.92
N LEU A 313 -1.79 -23.52 -26.65
CA LEU A 313 -1.37 -22.14 -26.50
C LEU A 313 -1.22 -21.71 -25.03
N VAL A 314 -1.92 -22.37 -24.10
CA VAL A 314 -2.00 -21.98 -22.68
C VAL A 314 -0.63 -21.81 -22.02
N ASP A 315 0.31 -22.71 -22.29
CA ASP A 315 1.63 -22.71 -21.66
C ASP A 315 2.61 -21.68 -22.27
N ILE A 316 2.35 -21.25 -23.51
CA ILE A 316 3.19 -20.32 -24.26
C ILE A 316 2.70 -18.88 -24.09
N LEU A 317 1.49 -18.70 -23.55
CA LEU A 317 0.80 -17.44 -23.52
C LEU A 317 1.48 -16.41 -22.57
N PRO A 318 1.86 -15.22 -23.09
CA PRO A 318 2.34 -14.14 -22.24
C PRO A 318 1.30 -13.69 -21.20
N LYS A 319 1.76 -13.04 -20.13
CA LYS A 319 0.89 -12.63 -19.01
C LYS A 319 -0.21 -11.66 -19.45
N GLU A 320 0.07 -10.85 -20.46
CA GLU A 320 -0.80 -9.82 -21.02
C GLU A 320 -2.08 -10.43 -21.61
N PHE A 321 -2.03 -11.66 -22.13
CA PHE A 321 -3.18 -12.34 -22.72
C PHE A 321 -3.94 -13.23 -21.71
N ARG A 322 -3.47 -13.33 -20.46
CA ARG A 322 -4.16 -14.07 -19.39
C ARG A 322 -5.28 -13.25 -18.74
N TYR A 323 -6.13 -12.64 -19.57
CA TYR A 323 -7.22 -11.77 -19.14
C TYR A 323 -8.27 -12.51 -18.29
N GLN A 324 -8.43 -13.82 -18.47
CA GLN A 324 -9.40 -14.64 -17.73
C GLN A 324 -9.04 -14.79 -16.25
N ASP A 325 -7.79 -15.18 -15.98
CA ASP A 325 -7.25 -15.26 -14.62
C ASP A 325 -7.32 -13.89 -13.95
N LYS A 326 -7.00 -12.83 -14.71
CA LYS A 326 -7.04 -11.46 -14.24
C LYS A 326 -8.47 -11.02 -13.91
N ARG A 327 -9.45 -11.30 -14.77
CA ARG A 327 -10.88 -11.03 -14.56
C ARG A 327 -11.38 -11.72 -13.30
N GLN A 328 -11.10 -13.00 -13.13
CA GLN A 328 -11.49 -13.74 -11.91
C GLN A 328 -10.82 -13.19 -10.65
N TRP A 329 -9.57 -12.78 -10.73
CA TRP A 329 -8.89 -12.14 -9.61
C TRP A 329 -9.50 -10.78 -9.25
N LEU A 330 -9.78 -9.94 -10.25
CA LEU A 330 -10.41 -8.62 -10.08
C LEU A 330 -11.84 -8.75 -9.52
N SER A 331 -12.65 -9.65 -10.07
CA SER A 331 -14.01 -9.92 -9.60
C SER A 331 -14.02 -10.30 -8.11
N ARG A 332 -13.05 -11.14 -7.68
CA ARG A 332 -12.85 -11.45 -6.25
C ARG A 332 -12.46 -10.22 -5.42
N GLN A 333 -11.61 -9.32 -5.92
CA GLN A 333 -11.28 -8.08 -5.20
C GLN A 333 -12.51 -7.18 -5.02
N TYR A 334 -13.34 -7.06 -6.05
CA TYR A 334 -14.57 -6.27 -5.97
C TYR A 334 -15.55 -6.88 -4.99
N ASP A 335 -15.67 -8.21 -4.96
CA ASP A 335 -16.51 -8.90 -4.00
C ASP A 335 -16.07 -8.71 -2.55
N LEU A 336 -14.76 -8.61 -2.27
CA LEU A 336 -14.28 -8.28 -0.92
C LEU A 336 -14.85 -6.93 -0.46
N PHE A 337 -14.83 -5.92 -1.33
CA PHE A 337 -15.39 -4.61 -1.01
C PHE A 337 -16.92 -4.64 -0.87
N ILE A 338 -17.61 -5.24 -1.85
CA ILE A 338 -19.08 -5.29 -1.88
C ILE A 338 -19.65 -6.01 -0.65
N ASN A 339 -19.03 -7.13 -0.26
CA ASN A 339 -19.48 -7.92 0.88
C ASN A 339 -19.13 -7.27 2.22
N LYS A 340 -17.96 -6.63 2.32
CA LYS A 340 -17.52 -5.99 3.56
C LYS A 340 -18.25 -4.67 3.84
N TRP A 341 -18.60 -3.91 2.80
CA TRP A 341 -19.16 -2.57 2.91
C TRP A 341 -20.51 -2.38 2.17
N PRO A 342 -21.56 -3.16 2.50
CA PRO A 342 -22.82 -3.18 1.75
C PRO A 342 -23.59 -1.85 1.74
N ASN A 343 -23.26 -0.93 2.65
CA ASN A 343 -23.91 0.38 2.82
C ASN A 343 -22.96 1.56 2.51
N SER A 344 -21.79 1.30 1.89
CA SER A 344 -20.87 2.37 1.51
C SER A 344 -21.48 3.28 0.44
N LYS A 345 -21.17 4.58 0.52
CA LYS A 345 -21.50 5.57 -0.52
C LYS A 345 -20.87 5.24 -1.88
N ARG A 346 -19.78 4.45 -1.89
CA ARG A 346 -19.06 4.02 -3.10
C ARG A 346 -19.59 2.71 -3.70
N MET A 347 -20.63 2.12 -3.12
CA MET A 347 -21.25 0.90 -3.63
C MET A 347 -21.72 0.98 -5.10
N PRO A 348 -22.33 2.09 -5.57
CA PRO A 348 -22.76 2.19 -6.96
C PRO A 348 -21.59 2.05 -7.94
N ILE A 349 -20.47 2.72 -7.65
CA ILE A 349 -19.25 2.67 -8.48
C ILE A 349 -18.63 1.28 -8.47
N ALA A 350 -18.60 0.61 -7.31
CA ALA A 350 -18.09 -0.75 -7.22
C ALA A 350 -18.93 -1.75 -8.03
N LEU A 351 -20.26 -1.61 -8.00
CA LEU A 351 -21.16 -2.43 -8.82
C LEU A 351 -21.02 -2.12 -10.31
N TYR A 352 -20.83 -0.85 -10.66
CA TYR A 352 -20.57 -0.42 -12.03
C TYR A 352 -19.29 -1.06 -12.58
N TYR A 353 -18.16 -0.94 -11.89
CA TYR A 353 -16.91 -1.55 -12.36
C TYR A 353 -16.97 -3.06 -12.38
N LYS A 354 -17.69 -3.69 -11.44
CA LYS A 354 -17.95 -5.13 -11.51
C LYS A 354 -18.76 -5.50 -12.74
N ALA A 355 -19.82 -4.75 -13.05
CA ALA A 355 -20.62 -5.01 -14.25
C ALA A 355 -19.78 -4.82 -15.52
N MET A 356 -19.02 -3.73 -15.62
CA MET A 356 -18.11 -3.47 -16.74
C MET A 356 -17.09 -4.58 -16.92
N LEU A 357 -16.44 -5.02 -15.85
CA LEU A 357 -15.46 -6.11 -15.87
C LEU A 357 -16.02 -7.41 -16.47
N GLU A 358 -17.27 -7.75 -16.14
CA GLU A 358 -17.95 -8.94 -16.68
C GLU A 358 -18.42 -8.74 -18.13
N GLU A 359 -18.53 -7.50 -18.61
CA GLU A 359 -18.86 -7.18 -20.01
C GLU A 359 -17.65 -7.15 -20.93
N TYR A 360 -16.44 -6.98 -20.40
CA TYR A 360 -15.21 -7.05 -21.20
C TYR A 360 -15.04 -8.45 -21.79
N LYS A 361 -15.30 -8.56 -23.09
CA LYS A 361 -15.07 -9.77 -23.89
C LYS A 361 -14.22 -9.45 -25.12
N PRO A 362 -13.39 -10.40 -25.58
CA PRO A 362 -12.63 -10.22 -26.80
C PRO A 362 -13.55 -10.20 -28.03
N ASP A 363 -13.27 -9.34 -29.00
CA ASP A 363 -13.91 -9.35 -30.31
C ASP A 363 -13.28 -10.45 -31.19
N THR A 364 -13.86 -11.64 -31.08
CA THR A 364 -13.45 -12.82 -31.84
C THR A 364 -13.63 -12.63 -33.35
N ARG A 365 -14.61 -11.82 -33.78
CA ARG A 365 -14.87 -11.55 -35.20
C ARG A 365 -13.83 -10.63 -35.79
N LEU A 366 -13.46 -9.57 -35.07
CA LEU A 366 -12.41 -8.64 -35.49
C LEU A 366 -11.05 -9.33 -35.50
N PHE A 367 -10.77 -10.18 -34.50
CA PHE A 367 -9.58 -11.03 -34.48
C PHE A 367 -9.49 -11.86 -35.77
N GLY A 368 -10.53 -12.63 -36.09
CA GLY A 368 -10.61 -13.48 -37.29
C GLY A 368 -10.38 -12.74 -38.62
N ARG A 369 -10.86 -11.50 -38.75
CA ARG A 369 -10.77 -10.68 -39.98
C ARG A 369 -9.53 -9.80 -40.07
N SER A 370 -8.94 -9.41 -38.94
CA SER A 370 -7.81 -8.49 -38.92
C SER A 370 -6.54 -9.16 -39.45
N PRO A 371 -5.83 -8.54 -40.42
CA PRO A 371 -4.53 -9.05 -40.88
C PRO A 371 -3.42 -8.88 -39.83
N LYS A 372 -3.64 -8.05 -38.81
CA LYS A 372 -2.70 -7.80 -37.71
C LYS A 372 -2.97 -8.65 -36.46
N GLU A 373 -3.97 -9.54 -36.51
CA GLU A 373 -4.30 -10.47 -35.41
C GLU A 373 -4.44 -9.75 -34.05
N ILE A 374 -5.13 -8.61 -34.10
CA ILE A 374 -5.36 -7.78 -32.92
C ILE A 374 -6.50 -8.39 -32.13
N LEU A 375 -6.21 -8.72 -30.87
CA LEU A 375 -7.21 -9.07 -29.88
C LEU A 375 -7.73 -7.77 -29.27
N HIS A 376 -8.89 -7.33 -29.75
CA HIS A 376 -9.59 -6.14 -29.25
C HIS A 376 -10.59 -6.53 -28.18
N PHE A 377 -10.74 -5.72 -27.13
CA PHE A 377 -11.77 -5.89 -26.12
C PHE A 377 -12.85 -4.82 -26.24
N TYR A 378 -14.11 -5.24 -26.17
CA TYR A 378 -15.24 -4.32 -26.19
C TYR A 378 -16.16 -4.57 -24.99
N SER A 379 -16.85 -3.52 -24.59
CA SER A 379 -17.89 -3.54 -23.56
C SER A 379 -19.13 -2.76 -24.00
N ASP A 380 -19.34 -2.56 -25.30
CA ASP A 380 -20.41 -1.69 -25.81
C ASP A 380 -21.80 -2.32 -25.76
N HIS A 381 -21.86 -3.66 -25.68
CA HIS A 381 -23.11 -4.41 -25.71
C HIS A 381 -23.37 -5.05 -24.34
N PRO A 382 -24.56 -4.82 -23.75
CA PRO A 382 -24.89 -5.40 -22.47
C PRO A 382 -25.14 -6.91 -22.60
N HIS A 383 -24.60 -7.68 -21.65
CA HIS A 383 -24.66 -9.14 -21.64
C HIS A 383 -25.74 -9.65 -20.69
N HIS A 384 -26.40 -10.76 -21.05
CA HIS A 384 -27.49 -11.29 -20.22
C HIS A 384 -27.02 -11.65 -18.79
N GLU A 385 -25.78 -12.08 -18.64
CA GLU A 385 -25.15 -12.44 -17.35
C GLU A 385 -24.99 -11.23 -16.42
N THR A 386 -24.75 -10.04 -16.97
CA THR A 386 -24.53 -8.81 -16.20
C THR A 386 -25.83 -8.09 -15.83
N ARG A 387 -26.96 -8.50 -16.43
CA ARG A 387 -28.30 -7.94 -16.18
C ARG A 387 -28.67 -7.86 -14.71
N ALA A 388 -28.33 -8.89 -13.92
CA ALA A 388 -28.63 -8.90 -12.49
C ALA A 388 -27.86 -7.83 -11.71
N ILE A 389 -26.60 -7.55 -12.10
CA ILE A 389 -25.77 -6.52 -11.48
C ILE A 389 -26.29 -5.13 -11.86
N TRP A 390 -26.62 -4.92 -13.14
CA TRP A 390 -27.22 -3.67 -13.61
C TRP A 390 -28.57 -3.38 -12.96
N PHE A 391 -29.43 -4.40 -12.84
CA PHE A 391 -30.71 -4.26 -12.15
C PHE A 391 -30.52 -3.87 -10.68
N LYS A 392 -29.59 -4.53 -9.97
CA LYS A 392 -29.26 -4.20 -8.59
C LYS A 392 -28.75 -2.76 -8.43
N LEU A 393 -27.95 -2.29 -9.37
CA LEU A 393 -27.45 -0.91 -9.40
C LEU A 393 -28.60 0.09 -9.59
N TYR A 394 -29.49 -0.18 -10.55
CA TYR A 394 -30.66 0.65 -10.83
C TYR A 394 -31.66 0.69 -9.66
N ASP A 395 -32.04 -0.48 -9.14
CA ASP A 395 -33.07 -0.63 -8.10
C ASP A 395 -32.63 -0.04 -6.76
N ARG A 396 -31.39 -0.32 -6.34
CA ARG A 396 -30.89 0.10 -5.02
C ARG A 396 -30.30 1.52 -5.01
N PHE A 397 -29.83 2.00 -6.16
CA PHE A 397 -29.17 3.30 -6.28
C PHE A 397 -29.71 4.09 -7.48
N PRO A 398 -31.01 4.40 -7.52
CA PRO A 398 -31.64 5.03 -8.68
C PRO A 398 -31.07 6.43 -8.99
N ASP A 399 -30.61 7.15 -7.98
CA ASP A 399 -30.14 8.54 -8.12
C ASP A 399 -28.64 8.68 -8.41
N SER A 400 -27.90 7.57 -8.50
CA SER A 400 -26.46 7.62 -8.79
C SER A 400 -26.20 7.85 -10.28
N LEU A 401 -25.04 8.44 -10.63
CA LEU A 401 -24.67 8.67 -12.04
C LEU A 401 -24.50 7.35 -12.79
N GLU A 402 -23.96 6.34 -12.13
CA GLU A 402 -23.77 4.99 -12.68
C GLU A 402 -25.10 4.30 -12.98
N SER A 403 -26.18 4.70 -12.29
CA SER A 403 -27.54 4.23 -12.56
C SER A 403 -28.04 4.64 -13.94
N LEU A 404 -27.55 5.76 -14.50
CA LEU A 404 -27.93 6.20 -15.84
C LEU A 404 -27.47 5.19 -16.90
N GLU A 405 -26.22 4.74 -16.79
CA GLU A 405 -25.69 3.70 -17.68
C GLU A 405 -26.41 2.37 -17.42
N ALA A 406 -26.70 2.02 -16.16
CA ALA A 406 -27.49 0.83 -15.82
C ALA A 406 -28.87 0.84 -16.50
N ARG A 407 -29.58 1.97 -16.48
CA ARG A 407 -30.88 2.14 -17.15
C ARG A 407 -30.75 1.98 -18.65
N ARG A 408 -29.73 2.57 -19.28
CA ARG A 408 -29.47 2.43 -20.71
C ARG A 408 -29.23 0.96 -21.08
N ARG A 409 -28.37 0.26 -20.34
CA ARG A 409 -28.02 -1.15 -20.55
C ARG A 409 -29.25 -2.05 -20.41
N LEU A 410 -30.06 -1.84 -19.36
CA LEU A 410 -31.31 -2.54 -19.16
C LEU A 410 -32.34 -2.26 -20.26
N ALA A 411 -32.45 -1.02 -20.73
CA ALA A 411 -33.35 -0.66 -21.83
C ALA A 411 -32.94 -1.35 -23.14
N VAL A 412 -31.64 -1.43 -23.45
CA VAL A 412 -31.12 -2.17 -24.61
C VAL A 412 -31.45 -3.66 -24.51
N HIS A 413 -31.34 -4.26 -23.32
CA HIS A 413 -31.78 -5.64 -23.10
C HIS A 413 -33.26 -5.85 -23.36
N VAL A 414 -34.11 -4.95 -22.86
CA VAL A 414 -35.56 -5.00 -23.03
C VAL A 414 -35.94 -4.81 -24.51
N ALA A 415 -35.30 -3.86 -25.20
CA ALA A 415 -35.48 -3.64 -26.63
C ALA A 415 -35.03 -4.86 -27.47
N GLY A 416 -33.91 -5.50 -27.11
CA GLY A 416 -33.45 -6.73 -27.74
C GLY A 416 -34.40 -7.92 -27.56
N GLN A 417 -35.25 -7.89 -26.53
CA GLN A 417 -36.31 -8.88 -26.29
C GLN A 417 -37.62 -8.54 -27.02
N GLY A 418 -37.69 -7.40 -27.72
CA GLY A 418 -38.91 -6.94 -28.40
C GLY A 418 -40.02 -6.46 -27.47
N ALA A 419 -39.72 -6.23 -26.19
CA ALA A 419 -40.69 -5.81 -25.19
C ALA A 419 -40.75 -4.27 -25.11
N PHE A 420 -41.52 -3.63 -26.00
CA PHE A 420 -41.66 -2.16 -26.06
C PHE A 420 -42.88 -1.59 -25.31
N ASN A 421 -43.48 -2.38 -24.41
CA ASN A 421 -44.75 -2.06 -23.77
C ASN A 421 -44.63 -1.12 -22.57
#